data_AF-A0A139NTJ3-F1
#
_entry.id   AF-A0A139NTJ3-F1
#
_cell.length_a   1.000
_cell.length_b   1.000
_cell.length_c   1.000
_cell.angle_alpha   90.00
_cell.angle_beta   90.00
_cell.angle_gamma   90.00
#
_symmetry.space_group_name_H-M   'P 1'
#
loop_
_entity.id
_entity.type
_entity.pdbx_description
1 polymer ?
#
loop_
_entity_poly.entity_id
_entity_poly.type
_entity_poly.pdbx_seq_one_letter_code
_entity_poly.pdbx_strand_id
1 'polypeptide(L)'
;MVKTMLENITDVFTNGGLDDLGVRLNDIKRQIEKTLITNVYAPHALQKRDSIKSKSKQEISKIAKEGESALQGVNDTLDSAIKGQWSTAVREAITESSNKYNKI
;
A
#
# COMPACT_ATOMS: atom_id res chain seq x y z
N MET A 1 -33.70 7.76 -5.11
CA MET A 1 -33.18 8.94 -4.39
C MET A 1 -33.30 10.21 -5.22
N VAL A 2 -32.76 10.28 -6.45
CA VAL A 2 -32.93 11.46 -7.34
C VAL A 2 -34.39 11.75 -7.69
N LYS A 3 -35.18 10.70 -7.97
CA LYS A 3 -36.62 10.81 -8.26
C LYS A 3 -37.41 11.46 -7.11
N THR A 4 -37.06 11.10 -5.88
CA THR A 4 -37.65 11.60 -4.63
C THR A 4 -37.29 13.07 -4.35
N MET A 5 -36.08 13.49 -4.72
CA MET A 5 -35.65 14.89 -4.56
C MET A 5 -36.35 15.81 -5.58
N LEU A 6 -36.55 15.35 -6.82
CA LEU A 6 -37.26 16.11 -7.85
C LEU A 6 -38.75 16.28 -7.51
N GLU A 7 -39.37 15.21 -6.99
CA GLU A 7 -40.74 15.21 -6.48
C GLU A 7 -40.87 16.20 -5.30
N ASN A 8 -39.94 16.18 -4.34
CA ASN A 8 -39.92 17.12 -3.23
C ASN A 8 -39.74 18.58 -3.69
N ILE A 9 -38.81 18.85 -4.62
CA ILE A 9 -38.62 20.21 -5.17
C ILE A 9 -39.90 20.70 -5.86
N THR A 10 -40.54 19.85 -6.65
CA THR A 10 -41.78 20.18 -7.35
C THR A 10 -42.90 20.46 -6.36
N ASP A 11 -43.01 19.62 -5.32
CA ASP A 11 -43.97 19.78 -4.24
C ASP A 11 -43.79 21.11 -3.51
N VAL A 12 -42.53 21.55 -3.27
CA VAL A 12 -42.19 22.85 -2.66
C VAL A 12 -42.77 24.06 -3.41
N PHE A 13 -42.85 23.99 -4.74
CA PHE A 13 -43.35 25.09 -5.55
C PHE A 13 -44.82 24.96 -5.96
N THR A 14 -45.49 23.83 -5.67
CA THR A 14 -46.85 23.56 -6.16
C THR A 14 -47.92 23.44 -5.08
N ASN A 15 -47.59 22.96 -3.87
CA ASN A 15 -48.63 22.47 -2.93
C ASN A 15 -48.67 23.13 -1.54
N GLY A 16 -47.84 24.13 -1.23
CA GLY A 16 -47.75 24.70 0.13
C GLY A 16 -47.83 26.22 0.21
N GLY A 17 -48.27 26.71 1.37
CA GLY A 17 -48.47 28.13 1.66
C GLY A 17 -47.16 28.90 1.88
N LEU A 18 -47.24 30.23 1.88
CA LEU A 18 -46.06 31.09 2.06
C LEU A 18 -45.46 30.98 3.47
N ASP A 19 -46.27 30.58 4.44
CA ASP A 19 -45.95 30.40 5.85
C ASP A 19 -45.07 29.16 6.15
N ASP A 20 -45.15 28.11 5.31
CA ASP A 20 -44.34 26.89 5.48
C ASP A 20 -43.07 26.82 4.59
N LEU A 21 -42.93 27.78 3.66
CA LEU A 21 -41.94 27.74 2.59
C LEU A 21 -40.50 27.60 3.12
N GLY A 22 -40.19 28.28 4.23
CA GLY A 22 -38.86 28.19 4.87
C GLY A 22 -38.52 26.79 5.39
N VAL A 23 -39.51 26.04 5.89
CA VAL A 23 -39.33 24.67 6.38
C VAL A 23 -39.02 23.74 5.22
N ARG A 24 -39.80 23.84 4.14
CA ARG A 24 -39.66 23.02 2.93
C ARG A 24 -38.35 23.26 2.19
N LEU A 25 -37.89 24.51 2.09
CA LEU A 25 -36.58 24.84 1.52
C LEU A 25 -35.42 24.27 2.35
N ASN A 26 -35.53 24.29 3.68
CA ASN A 26 -34.53 23.69 4.56
C ASN A 26 -34.47 22.16 4.41
N ASP A 27 -35.60 21.50 4.21
CA ASP A 27 -35.64 20.06 3.98
C ASP A 27 -35.01 19.67 2.63
N ILE A 28 -35.23 20.46 1.58
CA ILE A 28 -34.50 20.28 0.32
C ILE A 28 -33.01 20.42 0.57
N LYS A 29 -32.56 21.52 1.19
CA LYS A 29 -31.13 21.77 1.48
C LYS A 29 -30.51 20.59 2.22
N ARG A 30 -31.17 20.09 3.25
CA ARG A 30 -30.72 18.92 4.03
C ARG A 30 -30.59 17.66 3.16
N GLN A 31 -31.52 17.44 2.23
CA GLN A 31 -31.45 16.31 1.30
C GLN A 31 -30.29 16.45 0.29
N ILE A 32 -30.02 17.67 -0.20
CA ILE A 32 -28.86 17.94 -1.06
C ILE A 32 -27.57 17.64 -0.30
N GLU A 33 -27.43 18.18 0.91
CA GLU A 33 -26.25 17.99 1.75
C GLU A 33 -26.01 16.51 2.05
N LYS A 34 -27.07 15.77 2.42
CA LYS A 34 -26.98 14.32 2.65
C LYS A 34 -26.51 13.57 1.41
N THR A 35 -27.04 13.95 0.24
CA THR A 35 -26.67 13.33 -1.05
C THR A 35 -25.20 13.61 -1.38
N LEU A 36 -24.73 14.84 -1.20
CA LEU A 36 -23.33 15.22 -1.39
C LEU A 36 -22.39 14.45 -0.46
N ILE A 37 -22.75 14.35 0.82
CA ILE A 37 -21.98 13.59 1.81
C ILE A 37 -21.87 12.12 1.42
N THR A 38 -23.01 11.48 1.13
CA THR A 38 -23.04 10.04 0.87
C THR A 38 -22.40 9.68 -0.47
N ASN A 39 -22.61 10.48 -1.53
CA ASN A 39 -22.21 10.08 -2.88
C ASN A 39 -20.88 10.69 -3.33
N VAL A 40 -20.43 11.78 -2.70
CA VAL A 40 -19.20 12.48 -3.11
C VAL A 40 -18.16 12.45 -2.01
N TYR A 41 -18.47 13.05 -0.85
CA TYR A 41 -17.45 13.25 0.18
C TYR A 41 -17.01 11.96 0.85
N ALA A 42 -17.94 11.07 1.22
CA ALA A 42 -17.60 9.80 1.88
C ALA A 42 -16.78 8.87 0.95
N PRO A 43 -17.18 8.61 -0.31
CA PRO A 43 -16.37 7.82 -1.24
C PRO A 43 -14.99 8.43 -1.48
N HIS A 44 -14.90 9.75 -1.62
CA HIS A 44 -13.62 10.41 -1.82
C HIS A 44 -12.68 10.27 -0.60
N ALA A 45 -13.21 10.37 0.62
CA ALA A 45 -12.45 10.14 1.84
C ALA A 45 -11.95 8.68 1.94
N LEU A 46 -12.80 7.72 1.57
CA LEU A 46 -12.41 6.30 1.51
C LEU A 46 -11.30 6.06 0.49
N GLN A 47 -11.43 6.62 -0.72
CA GLN A 47 -10.42 6.50 -1.77
C GLN A 47 -9.07 7.10 -1.33
N LYS A 48 -9.07 8.25 -0.66
CA LYS A 48 -7.87 8.87 -0.09
C LYS A 48 -7.19 7.94 0.92
N ARG A 49 -7.95 7.38 1.86
CA ARG A 49 -7.44 6.42 2.84
C ARG A 49 -6.82 5.20 2.16
N ASP A 50 -7.51 4.64 1.17
CA ASP A 50 -7.06 3.42 0.51
C ASP A 50 -5.82 3.67 -0.37
N SER A 51 -5.70 4.86 -0.97
CA SER A 51 -4.49 5.30 -1.66
C SER A 51 -3.29 5.39 -0.71
N ILE A 52 -3.47 5.97 0.49
CA ILE A 52 -2.41 6.02 1.51
C ILE A 52 -1.96 4.60 1.90
N LYS A 53 -2.92 3.72 2.22
CA LYS A 53 -2.61 2.31 2.56
C LYS A 53 -1.84 1.60 1.44
N SER A 54 -2.26 1.80 0.19
CA SER A 54 -1.59 1.20 -0.97
C SER A 54 -0.16 1.70 -1.12
N LYS A 55 0.08 3.02 -0.98
CA LYS A 55 1.43 3.61 -1.05
C LYS A 55 2.34 3.06 0.05
N SER A 56 1.87 3.04 1.30
CA SER A 56 2.66 2.48 2.40
C SER A 56 2.97 1.00 2.20
N LYS A 57 2.02 0.20 1.68
CA LYS A 57 2.27 -1.21 1.36
C LYS A 57 3.34 -1.37 0.27
N GLN A 58 3.33 -0.51 -0.75
CA GLN A 58 4.34 -0.53 -1.80
C GLN A 58 5.74 -0.18 -1.25
N GLU A 59 5.84 0.85 -0.41
CA GLU A 59 7.11 1.25 0.22
C GLU A 59 7.67 0.15 1.11
N ILE A 60 6.84 -0.45 1.98
CA ILE A 60 7.25 -1.57 2.84
C ILE A 60 7.72 -2.75 1.99
N SER A 61 6.99 -3.09 0.92
CA SER A 61 7.39 -4.19 0.04
C SER A 61 8.70 -3.90 -0.70
N LYS A 62 8.97 -2.65 -1.07
CA LYS A 62 10.23 -2.24 -1.69
C LYS A 62 11.40 -2.42 -0.72
N ILE A 63 11.27 -1.91 0.49
CA ILE A 63 12.29 -2.04 1.55
C ILE A 63 12.56 -3.52 1.86
N ALA A 64 11.52 -4.34 1.95
CA ALA A 64 11.66 -5.77 2.20
C ALA A 64 12.47 -6.47 1.09
N LYS A 65 12.18 -6.18 -0.18
CA LYS A 65 12.93 -6.74 -1.33
C LYS A 65 14.38 -6.27 -1.37
N GLU A 66 14.62 -5.00 -1.05
CA GLU A 66 15.98 -4.45 -0.94
C GLU A 66 16.76 -5.13 0.19
N GLY A 67 16.14 -5.35 1.35
CA GLY A 67 16.72 -6.09 2.46
C GLY A 67 17.01 -7.56 2.12
N GLU A 68 16.09 -8.25 1.46
CA GLU A 68 16.28 -9.62 0.98
C GLU A 68 17.47 -9.72 0.00
N SER A 69 17.55 -8.79 -0.95
CA SER A 69 18.65 -8.73 -1.92
C SER A 69 19.99 -8.45 -1.24
N ALA A 70 20.02 -7.56 -0.24
CA ALA A 70 21.22 -7.28 0.54
C ALA A 70 21.68 -8.51 1.34
N LEU A 71 20.74 -9.22 1.98
CA LEU A 71 21.04 -10.46 2.72
C LEU A 71 21.55 -11.56 1.79
N GLN A 72 20.98 -11.71 0.59
CA GLN A 72 21.49 -12.64 -0.42
C GLN A 72 22.92 -12.26 -0.84
N GLY A 73 23.20 -10.98 -1.09
CA GLY A 73 24.55 -10.53 -1.42
C GLY A 73 25.57 -10.80 -0.31
N VAL A 74 25.17 -10.64 0.96
CA VAL A 74 26.00 -11.02 2.12
C VAL A 74 26.23 -12.53 2.15
N ASN A 75 25.19 -13.33 1.93
CA ASN A 75 25.29 -14.78 1.89
C ASN A 75 26.22 -15.27 0.77
N ASP A 76 26.11 -14.71 -0.43
CA ASP A 76 26.97 -15.05 -1.58
C ASP A 76 28.43 -14.66 -1.32
N THR A 77 28.65 -13.52 -0.65
CA THR A 77 29.98 -13.08 -0.23
C THR A 77 30.59 -14.03 0.80
N LEU A 78 29.81 -14.42 1.81
CA LEU A 78 30.23 -15.38 2.83
C LEU A 78 30.53 -16.76 2.22
N ASP A 79 29.67 -17.28 1.36
CA ASP A 79 29.86 -18.56 0.69
C ASP A 79 31.12 -18.55 -0.19
N SER A 80 31.35 -17.47 -0.93
CA SER A 80 32.56 -17.29 -1.73
C SER A 80 33.82 -17.24 -0.87
N ALA A 81 33.78 -16.53 0.26
CA ALA A 81 34.90 -16.45 1.19
C ALA A 81 35.23 -17.80 1.82
N ILE A 82 34.21 -18.54 2.28
CA ILE A 82 34.36 -19.88 2.87
C ILE A 82 34.93 -20.85 1.84
N LYS A 83 34.38 -20.89 0.62
CA LYS A 83 34.88 -21.74 -0.47
C LYS A 83 36.33 -21.40 -0.84
N GLY A 84 36.67 -20.11 -0.86
CA GLY A 84 38.03 -19.64 -1.11
C GLY A 84 39.01 -20.12 -0.04
N GLN A 85 38.70 -19.87 1.24
CA GLN A 85 39.54 -20.29 2.36
C GLN A 85 39.69 -21.81 2.43
N TRP A 86 38.60 -22.55 2.23
CA TRP A 86 38.63 -24.01 2.20
C TRP A 86 39.52 -24.54 1.07
N SER A 87 39.39 -23.99 -0.13
CA SER A 87 40.21 -24.39 -1.29
C SER A 87 41.70 -24.15 -1.05
N THR A 88 42.05 -23.04 -0.41
CA THR A 88 43.43 -22.73 -0.02
C THR A 88 43.96 -23.73 1.00
N ALA A 89 43.21 -24.00 2.07
CA ALA A 89 43.61 -24.95 3.10
C ALA A 89 43.83 -26.37 2.54
N VAL A 90 42.97 -26.82 1.61
CA VAL A 90 43.13 -28.11 0.94
C VAL A 90 44.40 -28.15 0.09
N ARG A 91 44.70 -27.09 -0.68
CA ARG A 91 45.94 -27.01 -1.46
C ARG A 91 47.19 -27.02 -0.58
N GLU A 92 47.17 -26.30 0.53
CA GLU A 92 48.27 -26.29 1.49
C GLU A 92 48.50 -27.68 2.09
N ALA A 93 47.44 -28.37 2.53
CA ALA A 93 47.53 -29.73 3.07
C ALA A 93 48.04 -30.75 2.04
N ILE A 94 47.60 -30.65 0.78
CA ILE A 94 48.10 -31.48 -0.32
C ILE A 94 49.57 -31.18 -0.61
N THR A 95 49.95 -29.91 -0.64
CA THR A 95 51.34 -29.49 -0.91
C THR A 95 52.27 -29.95 0.21
N GLU A 96 51.87 -29.80 1.47
CA GLU A 96 52.63 -30.26 2.63
C GLU A 96 52.79 -31.78 2.61
N SER A 97 51.73 -32.51 2.30
CA SER A 97 51.77 -33.97 2.16
C SER A 97 52.66 -34.42 1.00
N SER A 98 52.56 -33.75 -0.15
CA SER A 98 53.41 -34.02 -1.32
C SER A 98 54.89 -33.75 -1.03
N ASN A 99 55.20 -32.68 -0.29
CA ASN A 99 56.57 -32.36 0.12
C ASN A 99 57.14 -33.37 1.13
N LYS A 100 56.30 -33.96 1.99
CA LYS A 100 56.70 -35.07 2.87
C LYS A 100 57.04 -36.32 2.07
N TYR A 101 56.26 -36.63 1.02
CA TYR A 101 56.53 -37.76 0.13
C TYR A 101 57.78 -37.57 -0.74
N ASN A 102 58.04 -36.37 -1.26
CA ASN A 102 59.23 -36.07 -2.07
C ASN A 102 60.55 -36.00 -1.28
N LYS A 103 60.50 -36.09 0.06
CA LYS A 103 61.68 -36.13 0.93
C LYS A 103 62.09 -37.56 1.34
N ILE A 104 61.37 -38.57 0.86
CA ILE A 104 61.70 -40.00 0.98
C ILE A 104 62.35 -40.43 -0.33
#